data_AF-K1ZD79-F1
#
_entry.id   AF-K1ZD79-F1
#
_cell.length_a   1.000
_cell.length_b   1.000
_cell.length_c   1.000
_cell.angle_alpha   90.00
_cell.angle_beta   90.00
_cell.angle_gamma   90.00
#
_symmetry.space_group_name_H-M   'P 1'
#
loop_
_entity.id
_entity.type
_entity.pdbx_description
1 polymer ?
#
loop_
_entity_poly.entity_id
_entity_poly.type
_entity_poly.pdbx_seq_one_letter_code
_entity_poly.pdbx_strand_id
1 'polypeptide(L)'
;MKLYWVVLPLISLSVILSVALKINSPAFLPVSKSFSTDFAYDNRSFLPAVAENRIRPSGSPPRVMILPHHLMASSIIARGISLLTGSPPKTVIILSPNHANIGQCDIISSKNKWDTPFGRITIDEELLDLFLKDGSVCLDDQAMNSEHGIAGLLPFIKYYLPNTKIVPLILRKEIDPVLLTNFTQKLISSPEDVITIASIDFSHGLSRAKAMEADAVTEKLISTFNYAELLKLSSEYLDSPASLVSILRMIESGQSKPNFLVHSDSSVFNHSPEAVTSYFLITGGLSHEPDTFTLIFGGDVMLGRSVNTRILKYADFSWPFQKISGVLSSADLSFVNLEAPFRSGCPPTDRGMIFCADPRSVAGLISSGVDIVSLANNHIGNQGLEGLTETLDILSKAGIASVGRGTPLVRVVNKTKLAFLAFNDIPQFFPGISTSSRENIVTQVSGAKKDADIVIASFHWGDEYRFRSSRQEELARLA
;
A
#
# COMPACT_ATOMS: atom_id res chain seq x y z
N MET A 1 8.08 24.16 13.86
CA MET A 1 7.79 24.18 12.41
C MET A 1 8.98 23.57 11.70
N LYS A 2 8.90 22.30 11.27
CA LYS A 2 10.01 21.60 10.61
C LYS A 2 10.02 21.98 9.13
N LEU A 3 11.07 22.67 8.69
CA LEU A 3 11.34 22.97 7.28
C LEU A 3 12.01 21.72 6.67
N TYR A 4 11.42 21.12 5.65
CA TYR A 4 12.07 20.09 4.84
C TYR A 4 12.63 20.72 3.57
N TRP A 5 13.95 20.66 3.40
CA TRP A 5 14.63 20.98 2.14
C TRP A 5 14.91 19.66 1.41
N VAL A 6 14.38 19.50 0.21
CA VAL A 6 14.81 18.42 -0.70
C VAL A 6 15.93 19.00 -1.57
N VAL A 7 17.16 18.56 -1.32
CA VAL A 7 18.33 18.83 -2.16
C VAL A 7 18.84 17.47 -2.66
N LEU A 8 18.76 17.23 -3.97
CA LEU A 8 19.33 16.06 -4.64
C LEU A 8 20.82 16.32 -4.94
N PRO A 9 21.77 15.48 -4.47
CA PRO A 9 23.12 15.48 -4.99
C PRO A 9 23.29 14.44 -6.11
N LEU A 10 24.03 14.85 -7.14
CA LEU A 10 24.55 14.00 -8.22
C LEU A 10 25.50 12.93 -7.67
N ILE A 11 25.33 11.72 -8.21
CA ILE A 11 26.08 10.51 -7.96
C ILE A 11 27.55 10.71 -8.40
N SER A 12 28.49 10.42 -7.51
CA SER A 12 29.89 10.14 -7.89
C SER A 12 30.21 8.67 -7.59
N LEU A 13 30.76 8.02 -8.62
CA LEU A 13 31.16 6.62 -8.63
C LEU A 13 32.41 6.46 -7.75
N SER A 14 32.40 5.53 -6.81
CA SER A 14 33.62 5.04 -6.15
C SER A 14 33.48 3.55 -5.88
N VAL A 15 34.31 2.78 -6.58
CA VAL A 15 34.45 1.33 -6.46
C VAL A 15 35.15 1.04 -5.13
N ILE A 16 34.47 0.32 -4.23
CA ILE A 16 35.12 -0.28 -3.06
C ILE A 16 35.16 -1.79 -3.28
N LEU A 17 36.38 -2.26 -3.53
CA LEU A 17 36.77 -3.66 -3.62
C LEU A 17 36.95 -4.21 -2.19
N SER A 18 35.99 -4.99 -1.69
CA SER A 18 36.16 -5.70 -0.41
C SER A 18 36.68 -7.10 -0.67
N VAL A 19 37.96 -7.30 -0.32
CA VAL A 19 38.68 -8.57 -0.34
C VAL A 19 38.19 -9.46 0.80
N ALA A 20 37.77 -10.67 0.48
CA ALA A 20 37.41 -11.71 1.43
C ALA A 20 38.67 -12.31 2.07
N LEU A 21 38.77 -12.24 3.41
CA LEU A 21 39.73 -13.01 4.19
C LEU A 21 39.04 -14.25 4.77
N LYS A 22 39.34 -15.41 4.20
CA LYS A 22 39.02 -16.73 4.74
C LYS A 22 39.88 -16.98 5.99
N ILE A 23 39.24 -17.21 7.13
CA ILE A 23 39.86 -17.88 8.27
C ILE A 23 39.10 -19.21 8.45
N ASN A 24 39.78 -20.31 8.17
CA ASN A 24 39.31 -21.66 8.44
C ASN A 24 39.50 -21.97 9.94
N SER A 25 38.41 -22.29 10.62
CA SER A 25 38.41 -23.19 11.79
C SER A 25 37.17 -24.10 11.68
N PRO A 26 37.31 -25.42 11.92
CA PRO A 26 36.23 -26.37 11.73
C PRO A 26 35.33 -26.34 12.97
N ALA A 27 34.23 -25.61 12.90
CA ALA A 27 33.12 -25.80 13.82
C ALA A 27 32.12 -26.73 13.14
N PHE A 28 31.95 -27.93 13.71
CA PHE A 28 30.85 -28.83 13.40
C PHE A 28 29.53 -28.03 13.44
N LEU A 29 28.92 -27.82 12.28
CA LEU A 29 27.54 -27.37 12.21
C LEU A 29 26.65 -28.54 12.64
N PRO A 30 25.83 -28.42 13.70
CA PRO A 30 24.74 -29.36 13.88
C PRO A 30 23.80 -29.16 12.68
N VAL A 31 23.48 -30.25 11.98
CA VAL A 31 22.48 -30.23 10.93
C VAL A 31 21.18 -29.74 11.57
N SER A 32 20.81 -28.48 11.34
CA SER A 32 19.51 -27.97 11.78
C SER A 32 18.44 -28.78 11.04
N LYS A 33 17.64 -29.57 11.77
CA LYS A 33 16.50 -30.28 11.19
C LYS A 33 15.57 -29.22 10.58
N SER A 34 15.34 -29.32 9.28
CA SER A 34 14.42 -28.46 8.54
C SER A 34 13.17 -29.29 8.25
N PHE A 35 12.00 -28.68 8.40
CA PHE A 35 10.74 -29.30 8.01
C PHE A 35 10.54 -29.16 6.50
N SER A 36 9.86 -30.10 5.86
CA SER A 36 9.48 -30.00 4.45
C SER A 36 8.02 -29.60 4.32
N THR A 37 7.69 -28.73 3.37
CA THR A 37 6.29 -28.41 3.03
C THR A 37 5.70 -29.33 1.96
N ASP A 38 6.41 -30.36 1.50
CA ASP A 38 5.98 -31.20 0.36
C ASP A 38 4.62 -31.87 0.60
N PHE A 39 4.27 -32.16 1.85
CA PHE A 39 2.98 -32.75 2.22
C PHE A 39 1.79 -31.79 2.09
N ALA A 40 2.06 -30.48 1.97
CA ALA A 40 1.06 -29.41 1.90
C ALA A 40 1.30 -28.48 0.69
N TYR A 41 1.81 -29.04 -0.42
CA TYR A 41 2.05 -28.30 -1.66
C TYR A 41 1.62 -29.10 -2.90
N ASP A 42 0.92 -28.45 -3.83
CA ASP A 42 0.62 -28.99 -5.17
C ASP A 42 0.84 -27.91 -6.23
N ASN A 43 1.76 -28.18 -7.16
CA ASN A 43 2.10 -27.27 -8.26
C ASN A 43 0.91 -26.98 -9.18
N ARG A 44 -0.04 -27.92 -9.30
CA ARG A 44 -1.26 -27.77 -10.14
C ARG A 44 -2.24 -26.75 -9.57
N SER A 45 -2.26 -26.61 -8.24
CA SER A 45 -3.05 -25.58 -7.56
C SER A 45 -2.28 -24.27 -7.45
N PHE A 46 -0.97 -24.36 -7.15
CA PHE A 46 -0.12 -23.20 -6.93
C PHE A 46 0.06 -22.31 -8.18
N LEU A 47 0.46 -22.88 -9.32
CA LEU A 47 0.82 -22.09 -10.50
C LEU A 47 -0.34 -21.24 -11.06
N PRO A 48 -1.57 -21.77 -11.22
CA PRO A 48 -2.70 -20.96 -11.64
C PRO A 48 -2.99 -19.82 -10.65
N ALA A 49 -3.00 -20.13 -9.35
CA ALA A 49 -3.30 -19.16 -8.29
C ALA A 49 -2.33 -17.96 -8.28
N VAL A 50 -1.03 -18.18 -8.49
CA VAL A 50 -0.06 -17.07 -8.57
C VAL A 50 -0.07 -16.36 -9.92
N ALA A 51 -0.47 -17.04 -11.00
CA ALA A 51 -0.56 -16.44 -12.32
C ALA A 51 -1.68 -15.39 -12.45
N GLU A 52 -2.75 -15.53 -11.66
CA GLU A 52 -3.90 -14.60 -11.62
C GLU A 52 -3.60 -13.29 -10.88
N ASN A 53 -2.62 -13.26 -9.97
CA ASN A 53 -2.35 -12.14 -9.06
C ASN A 53 -1.07 -11.35 -9.46
N ARG A 54 -1.05 -10.79 -10.68
CA ARG A 54 0.14 -10.09 -11.23
C ARG A 54 0.22 -8.58 -10.94
N ILE A 55 -0.86 -7.99 -10.44
CA ILE A 55 -0.93 -6.56 -10.18
C ILE A 55 -0.50 -6.30 -8.73
N ARG A 56 0.46 -5.40 -8.53
CA ARG A 56 0.87 -5.00 -7.18
C ARG A 56 -0.25 -4.19 -6.52
N PRO A 57 -0.62 -4.50 -5.27
CA PRO A 57 -1.58 -3.71 -4.52
C PRO A 57 -1.08 -2.27 -4.34
N SER A 58 -1.97 -1.29 -4.47
CA SER A 58 -1.74 0.10 -4.08
C SER A 58 -2.22 0.31 -2.64
N GLY A 59 -1.41 0.93 -1.80
CA GLY A 59 -1.75 1.25 -0.40
C GLY A 59 -0.95 0.46 0.64
N SER A 60 -1.19 0.76 1.90
CA SER A 60 -0.52 0.11 3.03
C SER A 60 -1.01 -1.33 3.22
N PRO A 61 -0.11 -2.28 3.53
CA PRO A 61 -0.49 -3.67 3.74
C PRO A 61 -1.36 -3.80 5.01
N PRO A 62 -2.31 -4.75 5.04
CA PRO A 62 -3.08 -5.01 6.26
C PRO A 62 -2.17 -5.52 7.38
N ARG A 63 -2.39 -5.08 8.63
CA ARG A 63 -1.63 -5.55 9.80
C ARG A 63 -1.94 -7.01 10.14
N VAL A 64 -3.19 -7.42 9.90
CA VAL A 64 -3.65 -8.78 10.14
C VAL A 64 -4.48 -9.31 8.98
N MET A 65 -4.45 -10.63 8.82
CA MET A 65 -5.15 -11.32 7.75
C MET A 65 -5.66 -12.67 8.21
N ILE A 66 -6.84 -13.06 7.74
CA ILE A 66 -7.35 -14.43 7.85
C ILE A 66 -7.28 -15.05 6.45
N LEU A 67 -6.66 -16.21 6.36
CA LEU A 67 -6.50 -16.98 5.13
C LEU A 67 -6.92 -18.44 5.32
N PRO A 68 -7.50 -19.06 4.30
CA PRO A 68 -7.69 -20.51 4.29
C PRO A 68 -6.34 -21.23 4.14
N HIS A 69 -6.29 -22.51 4.46
CA HIS A 69 -5.10 -23.35 4.21
C HIS A 69 -5.37 -24.60 3.38
N HIS A 70 -6.62 -24.95 3.12
CA HIS A 70 -6.93 -25.91 2.05
C HIS A 70 -6.42 -25.39 0.69
N LEU A 71 -5.53 -26.16 0.04
CA LEU A 71 -4.95 -25.80 -1.26
C LEU A 71 -5.98 -25.64 -2.39
N MET A 72 -7.18 -26.18 -2.22
CA MET A 72 -8.30 -25.92 -3.12
C MET A 72 -8.67 -24.42 -3.17
N ALA A 73 -8.44 -23.68 -2.08
CA ALA A 73 -8.58 -22.23 -1.99
C ALA A 73 -7.26 -21.47 -2.34
N SER A 74 -6.33 -22.11 -3.05
CA SER A 74 -5.02 -21.53 -3.41
C SER A 74 -5.10 -20.14 -4.05
N SER A 75 -6.13 -19.84 -4.86
CA SER A 75 -6.34 -18.51 -5.43
C SER A 75 -6.61 -17.44 -4.36
N ILE A 76 -7.33 -17.79 -3.29
CA ILE A 76 -7.59 -16.92 -2.13
C ILE A 76 -6.30 -16.73 -1.33
N ILE A 77 -5.54 -17.80 -1.10
CA ILE A 77 -4.23 -17.76 -0.42
C ILE A 77 -3.26 -16.83 -1.18
N ALA A 78 -3.13 -17.04 -2.49
CA ALA A 78 -2.28 -16.25 -3.36
C ALA A 78 -2.70 -14.77 -3.37
N ARG A 79 -4.01 -14.50 -3.51
CA ARG A 79 -4.56 -13.14 -3.46
C ARG A 79 -4.22 -12.46 -2.14
N GLY A 80 -4.47 -13.12 -1.02
CA GLY A 80 -4.19 -12.59 0.30
C GLY A 80 -2.71 -12.24 0.49
N ILE A 81 -1.81 -13.19 0.28
CA ILE A 81 -0.36 -12.96 0.46
C ILE A 81 0.16 -11.91 -0.52
N SER A 82 -0.40 -11.83 -1.74
CA SER A 82 -0.02 -10.78 -2.70
C SER A 82 -0.28 -9.36 -2.19
N LEU A 83 -1.25 -9.17 -1.27
CA LEU A 83 -1.54 -7.87 -0.63
C LEU A 83 -0.34 -7.31 0.13
N LEU A 84 0.58 -8.17 0.58
CA LEU A 84 1.75 -7.77 1.35
C LEU A 84 2.95 -7.38 0.47
N THR A 85 2.87 -7.56 -0.86
CA THR A 85 4.01 -7.35 -1.76
C THR A 85 4.35 -5.87 -2.01
N GLY A 86 3.40 -4.96 -1.77
CA GLY A 86 3.63 -3.51 -1.88
C GLY A 86 4.59 -2.97 -0.83
N SER A 87 4.50 -3.50 0.39
CA SER A 87 5.41 -3.21 1.51
C SER A 87 5.66 -4.50 2.31
N PRO A 88 6.60 -5.36 1.84
CA PRO A 88 6.85 -6.66 2.46
C PRO A 88 7.24 -6.53 3.94
N PRO A 89 6.60 -7.30 4.85
CA PRO A 89 6.95 -7.27 6.26
C PRO A 89 8.28 -7.95 6.53
N LYS A 90 8.95 -7.54 7.60
CA LYS A 90 10.16 -8.20 8.10
C LYS A 90 9.84 -9.62 8.56
N THR A 91 8.71 -9.78 9.26
CA THR A 91 8.29 -11.05 9.86
C THR A 91 6.79 -11.26 9.72
N VAL A 92 6.38 -12.50 9.45
CA VAL A 92 4.98 -12.93 9.50
C VAL A 92 4.79 -13.88 10.67
N ILE A 93 3.94 -13.52 11.63
CA ILE A 93 3.43 -14.45 12.63
C ILE A 93 2.29 -15.24 11.97
N ILE A 94 2.33 -16.57 12.04
CA ILE A 94 1.27 -17.42 11.48
C ILE A 94 0.62 -18.17 12.63
N LEU A 95 -0.67 -17.89 12.88
CA LEU A 95 -1.52 -18.64 13.80
C LEU A 95 -2.24 -19.72 13.02
N SER A 96 -2.24 -20.95 13.51
CA SER A 96 -2.95 -22.07 12.90
C SER A 96 -3.61 -22.92 13.99
N PRO A 97 -4.72 -23.62 13.73
CA PRO A 97 -5.17 -24.66 14.63
C PRO A 97 -4.08 -25.72 14.82
N ASN A 98 -4.08 -26.38 15.96
CA ASN A 98 -3.38 -27.64 16.18
C ASN A 98 -4.33 -28.78 15.82
N HIS A 99 -4.34 -29.19 14.55
CA HIS A 99 -5.30 -30.18 14.04
C HIS A 99 -5.19 -31.54 14.74
N ALA A 100 -3.96 -31.95 15.03
CA ALA A 100 -3.68 -33.19 15.75
C ALA A 100 -4.02 -33.07 17.25
N ASN A 101 -4.15 -31.85 17.78
CA ASN A 101 -4.36 -31.52 19.18
C ASN A 101 -3.35 -32.23 20.11
N ILE A 102 -2.08 -32.30 19.67
CA ILE A 102 -0.96 -32.93 20.40
C ILE A 102 0.01 -31.88 20.97
N GLY A 103 1.05 -32.36 21.66
CA GLY A 103 2.13 -31.55 22.21
C GLY A 103 1.93 -31.22 23.70
N GLN A 104 2.84 -30.45 24.29
CA GLN A 104 2.94 -30.33 25.76
C GLN A 104 2.26 -29.08 26.37
N CYS A 105 1.88 -28.10 25.54
CA CYS A 105 1.25 -26.86 25.97
C CYS A 105 0.18 -26.42 24.97
N ASP A 106 -0.56 -25.36 25.29
CA ASP A 106 -1.70 -24.91 24.49
C ASP A 106 -1.31 -24.09 23.25
N ILE A 107 -0.17 -23.41 23.28
CA ILE A 107 0.38 -22.67 22.14
C ILE A 107 1.79 -23.15 21.85
N ILE A 108 1.98 -23.78 20.69
CA ILE A 108 3.21 -24.46 20.34
C ILE A 108 3.91 -23.73 19.20
N SER A 109 5.25 -23.66 19.26
CA SER A 109 6.12 -23.18 18.20
C SER A 109 7.30 -24.13 17.93
N SER A 110 8.16 -23.76 16.99
CA SER A 110 9.44 -24.42 16.72
C SER A 110 10.47 -23.41 16.23
N LYS A 111 11.75 -23.66 16.52
CA LYS A 111 12.89 -22.92 15.97
C LYS A 111 13.41 -23.52 14.64
N ASN A 112 12.85 -24.65 14.21
CA ASN A 112 13.26 -25.30 12.98
C ASN A 112 12.85 -24.49 11.75
N LYS A 113 13.68 -24.56 10.72
CA LYS A 113 13.46 -23.90 9.43
C LYS A 113 12.49 -24.73 8.58
N TRP A 114 11.96 -24.12 7.53
CA TRP A 114 11.07 -24.81 6.60
C TRP A 114 11.65 -24.75 5.18
N ASP A 115 11.84 -25.90 4.58
CA ASP A 115 12.18 -26.04 3.16
C ASP A 115 10.90 -26.03 2.33
N THR A 116 10.87 -25.16 1.34
CA THR A 116 9.79 -25.06 0.34
C THR A 116 10.37 -25.22 -1.07
N PRO A 117 9.54 -25.50 -2.09
CA PRO A 117 9.98 -25.52 -3.49
C PRO A 117 10.65 -24.22 -3.98
N PHE A 118 10.41 -23.09 -3.30
CA PHE A 118 10.96 -21.76 -3.63
C PHE A 118 12.14 -21.37 -2.73
N GLY A 119 12.66 -22.32 -1.96
CA GLY A 119 13.77 -22.14 -1.04
C GLY A 119 13.34 -22.10 0.42
N ARG A 120 14.32 -21.89 1.28
CA ARG A 120 14.17 -21.99 2.73
C ARG A 120 13.55 -20.74 3.34
N ILE A 121 12.64 -20.94 4.28
CA ILE A 121 12.12 -19.93 5.20
C ILE A 121 12.82 -20.08 6.56
N THR A 122 13.17 -18.95 7.16
CA THR A 122 13.83 -18.88 8.47
C THR A 122 12.90 -18.34 9.54
N ILE A 123 13.12 -18.76 10.78
CA ILE A 123 12.37 -18.28 11.95
C ILE A 123 12.93 -16.94 12.43
N ASP A 124 12.04 -16.04 12.85
CA ASP A 124 12.44 -14.85 13.60
C ASP A 124 12.59 -15.21 15.08
N GLU A 125 13.77 -15.75 15.43
CA GLU A 125 14.05 -16.25 16.78
C GLU A 125 13.98 -15.14 17.84
N GLU A 126 14.38 -13.91 17.51
CA GLU A 126 14.32 -12.78 18.43
C GLU A 126 12.87 -12.49 18.86
N LEU A 127 11.95 -12.48 17.90
CA LEU A 127 10.53 -12.28 18.16
C LEU A 127 9.92 -13.49 18.88
N LEU A 128 10.23 -14.71 18.44
CA LEU A 128 9.75 -15.94 19.08
C LEU A 128 10.18 -16.04 20.54
N ASP A 129 11.42 -15.66 20.87
CA ASP A 129 11.93 -15.70 22.25
C ASP A 129 11.14 -14.79 23.20
N LEU A 130 10.49 -13.72 22.71
CA LEU A 130 9.58 -12.89 23.51
C LEU A 130 8.32 -13.64 23.93
N PHE A 131 7.85 -14.59 23.12
CA PHE A 131 6.71 -15.46 23.44
C PHE A 131 7.10 -16.60 24.38
N LEU A 132 8.31 -17.14 24.23
CA LEU A 132 8.83 -18.22 25.07
C LEU A 132 9.13 -17.77 26.51
N LYS A 133 9.60 -16.52 26.68
CA LYS A 133 10.16 -16.03 27.96
C LYS A 133 9.21 -16.09 29.16
N ASP A 134 7.90 -15.94 28.97
CA ASP A 134 6.93 -15.99 30.07
C ASP A 134 6.10 -17.28 30.09
N GLY A 135 6.48 -18.27 29.27
CA GLY A 135 5.81 -19.56 29.20
C GLY A 135 4.48 -19.54 28.43
N SER A 136 4.12 -18.44 27.76
CA SER A 136 2.90 -18.39 26.93
C SER A 136 2.95 -19.36 25.74
N VAL A 137 4.15 -19.69 25.28
CA VAL A 137 4.43 -20.59 24.15
C VAL A 137 5.50 -21.60 24.56
N CYS A 138 5.37 -22.85 24.12
CA CYS A 138 6.43 -23.86 24.25
C CYS A 138 6.90 -24.36 22.88
N LEU A 139 8.10 -24.97 22.86
CA LEU A 139 8.65 -25.59 21.65
C LEU A 139 8.26 -27.08 21.59
N ASP A 140 7.68 -27.50 20.47
CA ASP A 140 7.41 -28.92 20.19
C ASP A 140 7.49 -29.18 18.69
N ASP A 141 8.64 -29.71 18.26
CA ASP A 141 8.94 -29.95 16.85
C ASP A 141 8.05 -31.04 16.23
N GLN A 142 7.61 -32.03 17.01
CA GLN A 142 6.79 -33.11 16.50
C GLN A 142 5.39 -32.60 16.18
N ALA A 143 4.81 -31.84 17.11
CA ALA A 143 3.52 -31.20 16.90
C ALA A 143 3.58 -30.24 15.70
N MET A 144 4.59 -29.36 15.66
CA MET A 144 4.75 -28.38 14.58
C MET A 144 4.94 -29.03 13.20
N ASN A 145 5.75 -30.09 13.09
CA ASN A 145 6.00 -30.76 11.81
C ASN A 145 4.76 -31.45 11.23
N SER A 146 3.75 -31.75 12.06
CA SER A 146 2.49 -32.34 11.60
C SER A 146 1.44 -31.32 11.17
N GLU A 147 1.67 -30.02 11.42
CA GLU A 147 0.65 -29.00 11.18
C GLU A 147 0.66 -28.50 9.73
N HIS A 148 -0.41 -28.82 9.01
CA HIS A 148 -0.56 -28.49 7.60
C HIS A 148 -1.09 -27.08 7.37
N GLY A 149 -1.80 -26.49 8.33
CA GLY A 149 -2.31 -25.12 8.23
C GLY A 149 -1.19 -24.08 8.19
N ILE A 150 -0.05 -24.35 8.83
CA ILE A 150 1.19 -23.57 8.64
C ILE A 150 1.81 -23.92 7.28
N ALA A 151 2.09 -25.21 7.05
CA ALA A 151 2.86 -25.68 5.90
C ALA A 151 2.26 -25.27 4.55
N GLY A 152 0.92 -25.24 4.43
CA GLY A 152 0.21 -24.88 3.19
C GLY A 152 0.39 -23.41 2.77
N LEU A 153 0.63 -22.50 3.72
CA LEU A 153 0.85 -21.08 3.42
C LEU A 153 2.31 -20.77 3.03
N LEU A 154 3.26 -21.58 3.51
CA LEU A 154 4.69 -21.28 3.40
C LEU A 154 5.21 -21.18 1.95
N PRO A 155 4.84 -22.06 1.00
CA PRO A 155 5.24 -21.89 -0.41
C PRO A 155 4.82 -20.53 -0.99
N PHE A 156 3.62 -20.05 -0.67
CA PHE A 156 3.13 -18.74 -1.13
C PHE A 156 3.87 -17.59 -0.45
N ILE A 157 4.10 -17.68 0.87
CA ILE A 157 4.90 -16.68 1.61
C ILE A 157 6.31 -16.60 1.00
N LYS A 158 6.98 -17.73 0.78
CA LYS A 158 8.34 -17.72 0.21
C LYS A 158 8.37 -17.14 -1.21
N TYR A 159 7.35 -17.43 -2.01
CA TYR A 159 7.25 -16.94 -3.39
C TYR A 159 7.04 -15.41 -3.46
N TYR A 160 6.07 -14.89 -2.72
CA TYR A 160 5.73 -13.46 -2.75
C TYR A 160 6.64 -12.59 -1.87
N LEU A 161 7.14 -13.13 -0.76
CA LEU A 161 7.88 -12.43 0.29
C LEU A 161 9.23 -13.14 0.58
N PRO A 162 10.16 -13.17 -0.39
CA PRO A 162 11.32 -14.09 -0.37
C PRO A 162 12.29 -13.90 0.81
N ASN A 163 12.29 -12.71 1.42
CA ASN A 163 13.19 -12.33 2.52
C ASN A 163 12.50 -12.28 3.89
N THR A 164 11.19 -12.52 3.95
CA THR A 164 10.41 -12.43 5.18
C THR A 164 10.64 -13.65 6.06
N LYS A 165 10.89 -13.40 7.34
CA LYS A 165 10.97 -14.46 8.36
C LYS A 165 9.58 -14.84 8.85
N ILE A 166 9.45 -15.96 9.56
CA ILE A 166 8.17 -16.35 10.18
C ILE A 166 8.30 -16.62 11.68
N VAL A 167 7.16 -16.55 12.38
CA VAL A 167 6.97 -17.15 13.70
C VAL A 167 5.72 -18.04 13.62
N PRO A 168 5.88 -19.37 13.47
CA PRO A 168 4.76 -20.29 13.37
C PRO A 168 4.23 -20.64 14.77
N LEU A 169 2.93 -20.51 14.96
CA LEU A 169 2.25 -20.75 16.24
C LEU A 169 1.00 -21.59 15.98
N ILE A 170 0.92 -22.75 16.63
CA ILE A 170 -0.24 -23.63 16.53
C ILE A 170 -0.98 -23.64 17.86
N LEU A 171 -2.29 -23.44 17.82
CA LEU A 171 -3.13 -23.26 19.01
C LEU A 171 -4.04 -24.47 19.19
N ARG A 172 -4.10 -25.01 20.40
CA ARG A 172 -5.05 -26.07 20.76
C ARG A 172 -6.50 -25.62 20.63
N LYS A 173 -7.38 -26.59 20.43
CA LYS A 173 -8.83 -26.36 20.32
C LYS A 173 -9.40 -25.77 21.61
N GLU A 174 -9.01 -26.36 22.74
CA GLU A 174 -9.32 -25.87 24.07
C GLU A 174 -8.07 -25.20 24.62
N ILE A 175 -8.15 -23.88 24.78
CA ILE A 175 -7.08 -23.05 25.32
C ILE A 175 -7.59 -22.33 26.55
N ASP A 176 -6.74 -22.21 27.57
CA ASP A 176 -7.05 -21.37 28.73
C ASP A 176 -7.33 -19.90 28.31
N PRO A 177 -8.48 -19.31 28.68
CA PRO A 177 -8.83 -17.95 28.26
C PRO A 177 -7.88 -16.85 28.78
N VAL A 178 -7.24 -17.06 29.94
CA VAL A 178 -6.27 -16.12 30.50
C VAL A 178 -4.98 -16.16 29.69
N LEU A 179 -4.49 -17.37 29.38
CA LEU A 179 -3.37 -17.59 28.48
C LEU A 179 -3.63 -16.96 27.10
N LEU A 180 -4.78 -17.22 26.49
CA LEU A 180 -5.16 -16.64 25.19
C LEU A 180 -5.16 -15.11 25.22
N THR A 181 -5.68 -14.52 26.31
CA THR A 181 -5.70 -13.06 26.48
C THR A 181 -4.30 -12.47 26.58
N ASN A 182 -3.43 -13.06 27.41
CA ASN A 182 -2.04 -12.60 27.58
C ASN A 182 -1.24 -12.76 26.28
N PHE A 183 -1.39 -13.90 25.61
CA PHE A 183 -0.79 -14.16 24.31
C PHE A 183 -1.24 -13.13 23.26
N THR A 184 -2.54 -12.86 23.17
CA THR A 184 -3.09 -11.88 22.22
C THR A 184 -2.56 -10.47 22.49
N GLN A 185 -2.38 -10.08 23.75
CA GLN A 185 -1.82 -8.78 24.10
C GLN A 185 -0.40 -8.60 23.54
N LYS A 186 0.41 -9.67 23.50
CA LYS A 186 1.74 -9.63 22.86
C LYS A 186 1.66 -9.49 21.34
N LEU A 187 0.72 -10.17 20.71
CA LEU A 187 0.47 -9.99 19.28
C LEU A 187 0.13 -8.52 18.97
N ILE A 188 -0.76 -7.92 19.77
CA ILE A 188 -1.14 -6.50 19.63
C ILE A 188 0.07 -5.56 19.78
N SER A 189 1.01 -5.89 20.67
CA SER A 189 2.22 -5.10 20.93
C SER A 189 3.37 -5.38 19.95
N SER A 190 3.17 -6.24 18.94
CA SER A 190 4.22 -6.52 17.94
C SER A 190 4.50 -5.30 17.04
N PRO A 191 5.76 -5.12 16.58
CA PRO A 191 6.15 -4.00 15.71
C PRO A 191 5.33 -3.86 14.42
N GLU A 192 5.34 -2.68 13.80
CA GLU A 192 4.55 -2.40 12.59
C GLU A 192 5.01 -3.18 11.35
N ASP A 193 6.28 -3.56 11.27
CA ASP A 193 6.85 -4.40 10.21
C ASP A 193 6.60 -5.91 10.43
N VAL A 194 5.75 -6.25 11.40
CA VAL A 194 5.28 -7.61 11.70
C VAL A 194 3.79 -7.73 11.37
N ILE A 195 3.46 -8.72 10.54
CA ILE A 195 2.08 -9.04 10.14
C ILE A 195 1.64 -10.34 10.79
N THR A 196 0.40 -10.42 11.26
CA THR A 196 -0.16 -11.67 11.80
C THR A 196 -1.20 -12.25 10.84
N ILE A 197 -0.97 -13.48 10.40
CA ILE A 197 -1.89 -14.26 9.57
C ILE A 197 -2.52 -15.35 10.43
N ALA A 198 -3.84 -15.47 10.45
CA ALA A 198 -4.52 -16.65 10.96
C ALA A 198 -4.94 -17.55 9.80
N SER A 199 -4.41 -18.76 9.83
CA SER A 199 -4.68 -19.84 8.92
C SER A 199 -5.92 -20.60 9.41
N ILE A 200 -7.07 -20.30 8.82
CA ILE A 200 -8.40 -20.76 9.27
C ILE A 200 -9.24 -21.15 8.08
N ASP A 201 -9.67 -22.41 8.05
CA ASP A 201 -10.79 -22.86 7.24
C ASP A 201 -12.09 -22.80 8.06
N PHE A 202 -13.18 -22.38 7.41
CA PHE A 202 -14.47 -22.17 8.06
C PHE A 202 -15.30 -23.45 7.98
N SER A 203 -16.63 -23.32 7.83
CA SER A 203 -17.54 -24.45 7.91
C SER A 203 -17.10 -25.56 6.95
N HIS A 204 -16.99 -26.80 7.44
CA HIS A 204 -16.55 -27.95 6.64
C HIS A 204 -17.35 -29.20 6.97
N GLY A 205 -17.54 -30.06 5.97
CA GLY A 205 -18.31 -31.30 6.13
C GLY A 205 -19.83 -31.11 6.06
N LEU A 206 -20.30 -29.94 5.63
CA LEU A 206 -21.71 -29.57 5.54
C LEU A 206 -22.18 -29.46 4.08
N SER A 207 -23.48 -29.67 3.83
CA SER A 207 -24.06 -29.29 2.54
C SER A 207 -23.93 -27.79 2.34
N ARG A 208 -23.86 -27.33 1.08
CA ARG A 208 -23.64 -25.90 0.77
C ARG A 208 -24.65 -24.97 1.46
N ALA A 209 -25.92 -25.35 1.54
CA ALA A 209 -26.94 -24.56 2.23
C ALA A 209 -26.66 -24.41 3.74
N LYS A 210 -26.28 -25.52 4.41
CA LYS A 210 -25.93 -25.50 5.83
C LYS A 210 -24.63 -24.75 6.11
N ALA A 211 -23.64 -24.87 5.21
CA ALA A 211 -22.41 -24.10 5.28
C ALA A 211 -22.69 -22.59 5.22
N MET A 212 -23.55 -22.15 4.30
CA MET A 212 -23.96 -20.74 4.21
C MET A 212 -24.67 -20.25 5.49
N GLU A 213 -25.50 -21.08 6.13
CA GLU A 213 -26.14 -20.75 7.40
C GLU A 213 -25.11 -20.61 8.54
N ALA A 214 -24.18 -21.56 8.66
CA ALA A 214 -23.11 -21.54 9.65
C ALA A 214 -22.15 -20.35 9.45
N ASP A 215 -21.82 -20.05 8.20
CA ASP A 215 -20.98 -18.91 7.82
C ASP A 215 -21.65 -17.58 8.19
N ALA A 216 -22.96 -17.42 7.93
CA ALA A 216 -23.70 -16.22 8.29
C ALA A 216 -23.73 -15.97 9.81
N VAL A 217 -23.81 -17.04 10.61
CA VAL A 217 -23.67 -16.95 12.07
C VAL A 217 -22.26 -16.45 12.41
N THR A 218 -21.23 -17.07 11.83
CA THR A 218 -19.83 -16.73 12.12
C THR A 218 -19.49 -15.31 11.70
N GLU A 219 -19.92 -14.86 10.51
CA GLU A 219 -19.73 -13.51 9.98
C GLU A 219 -20.38 -12.45 10.89
N LYS A 220 -21.59 -12.72 11.39
CA LYS A 220 -22.27 -11.84 12.35
C LYS A 220 -21.47 -11.71 13.65
N LEU A 221 -20.96 -12.82 14.18
CA LEU A 221 -20.15 -12.82 15.40
C LEU A 221 -18.80 -12.11 15.20
N ILE A 222 -18.16 -12.27 14.04
CA ILE A 222 -16.96 -11.53 13.64
C ILE A 222 -17.23 -10.03 13.59
N SER A 223 -18.29 -9.63 12.89
CA SER A 223 -18.65 -8.22 12.67
C SER A 223 -19.06 -7.49 13.96
N THR A 224 -19.48 -8.24 14.98
CA THR A 224 -19.88 -7.71 16.28
C THR A 224 -18.84 -7.93 17.37
N PHE A 225 -17.66 -8.47 17.03
CA PHE A 225 -16.58 -8.78 17.98
C PHE A 225 -17.06 -9.64 19.17
N ASN A 226 -18.00 -10.57 18.95
CA ASN A 226 -18.55 -11.38 20.02
C ASN A 226 -17.64 -12.58 20.36
N TYR A 227 -16.55 -12.28 21.07
CA TYR A 227 -15.50 -13.25 21.41
C TYR A 227 -16.01 -14.45 22.21
N ALA A 228 -16.93 -14.23 23.14
CA ALA A 228 -17.43 -15.27 24.02
C ALA A 228 -18.21 -16.34 23.25
N GLU A 229 -19.00 -15.95 22.24
CA GLU A 229 -19.71 -16.90 21.39
C GLU A 229 -18.79 -17.51 20.33
N LEU A 230 -17.85 -16.74 19.77
CA LEU A 230 -16.86 -17.28 18.82
C LEU A 230 -16.06 -18.45 19.41
N LEU A 231 -15.61 -18.34 20.68
CA LEU A 231 -14.86 -19.40 21.36
C LEU A 231 -15.67 -20.68 21.61
N LYS A 232 -17.01 -20.63 21.51
CA LYS A 232 -17.89 -21.80 21.67
C LYS A 232 -18.17 -22.52 20.36
N LEU A 233 -17.78 -21.93 19.23
CA LEU A 233 -18.04 -22.52 17.92
C LEU A 233 -17.24 -23.82 17.74
N SER A 234 -17.91 -24.85 17.24
CA SER A 234 -17.31 -26.13 16.91
C SER A 234 -16.65 -26.10 15.52
N SER A 235 -16.01 -27.21 15.14
CA SER A 235 -15.46 -27.41 13.79
C SER A 235 -16.51 -27.35 12.68
N GLU A 236 -17.81 -27.44 12.99
CA GLU A 236 -18.87 -27.22 11.99
C GLU A 236 -18.89 -25.78 11.47
N TYR A 237 -18.34 -24.83 12.22
CA TYR A 237 -18.31 -23.40 11.87
C TYR A 237 -16.90 -22.94 11.45
N LEU A 238 -15.86 -23.37 12.16
CA LEU A 238 -14.45 -23.09 11.85
C LEU A 238 -13.49 -23.99 12.65
N ASP A 239 -12.28 -24.18 12.14
CA ASP A 239 -11.26 -25.03 12.75
C ASP A 239 -10.52 -24.41 13.96
N SER A 240 -10.45 -23.08 14.05
CA SER A 240 -9.61 -22.37 15.03
C SER A 240 -10.25 -21.12 15.63
N PRO A 241 -11.25 -21.28 16.54
CA PRO A 241 -11.82 -20.16 17.28
C PRO A 241 -10.79 -19.28 18.01
N ALA A 242 -9.76 -19.90 18.60
CA ALA A 242 -8.71 -19.19 19.34
C ALA A 242 -7.87 -18.27 18.42
N SER A 243 -7.50 -18.74 17.23
CA SER A 243 -6.78 -17.93 16.25
C SER A 243 -7.64 -16.78 15.73
N LEU A 244 -8.93 -17.06 15.48
CA LEU A 244 -9.89 -16.03 15.06
C LEU A 244 -10.01 -14.93 16.11
N VAL A 245 -10.26 -15.29 17.37
CA VAL A 245 -10.40 -14.30 18.46
C VAL A 245 -9.12 -13.50 18.67
N SER A 246 -7.95 -14.14 18.54
CA SER A 246 -6.66 -13.45 18.62
C SER A 246 -6.55 -12.33 17.58
N ILE A 247 -6.87 -12.64 16.32
CA ILE A 247 -6.86 -11.64 15.24
C ILE A 247 -7.92 -10.57 15.42
N LEU A 248 -9.16 -10.93 15.78
CA LEU A 248 -10.22 -9.94 15.94
C LEU A 248 -9.91 -8.94 17.05
N ARG A 249 -9.31 -9.38 18.15
CA ARG A 249 -8.81 -8.46 19.19
C ARG A 249 -7.71 -7.53 18.67
N MET A 250 -6.84 -7.99 17.77
CA MET A 250 -5.88 -7.10 17.10
C MET A 250 -6.58 -6.06 16.21
N ILE A 251 -7.61 -6.46 15.46
CA ILE A 251 -8.42 -5.55 14.63
C ILE A 251 -9.12 -4.50 15.49
N GLU A 252 -9.79 -4.92 16.56
CA GLU A 252 -10.51 -4.05 17.49
C GLU A 252 -9.57 -3.09 18.23
N SER A 253 -8.42 -3.59 18.71
CA SER A 253 -7.39 -2.75 19.36
C SER A 253 -6.83 -1.68 18.42
N GLY A 254 -6.83 -1.92 17.11
CA GLY A 254 -6.49 -0.93 16.09
C GLY A 254 -7.62 0.06 15.77
N GLN A 255 -8.73 0.04 16.51
CA GLN A 255 -9.95 0.81 16.25
C GLN A 255 -10.47 0.63 14.83
N SER A 256 -10.24 -0.55 14.26
CA SER A 256 -10.61 -0.91 12.90
C SER A 256 -11.73 -1.95 12.90
N LYS A 257 -12.36 -2.14 11.74
CA LYS A 257 -13.35 -3.21 11.54
C LYS A 257 -12.77 -4.29 10.63
N PRO A 258 -13.24 -5.55 10.73
CA PRO A 258 -12.86 -6.58 9.78
C PRO A 258 -13.33 -6.21 8.38
N ASN A 259 -12.45 -6.32 7.40
CA ASN A 259 -12.72 -6.07 6.00
C ASN A 259 -12.76 -7.39 5.23
N PHE A 260 -13.97 -7.82 4.87
CA PHE A 260 -14.24 -9.04 4.13
C PHE A 260 -13.97 -8.83 2.64
N LEU A 261 -12.89 -9.41 2.13
CA LEU A 261 -12.51 -9.29 0.71
C LEU A 261 -13.01 -10.45 -0.14
N VAL A 262 -13.14 -11.65 0.47
CA VAL A 262 -13.64 -12.86 -0.18
C VAL A 262 -14.45 -13.66 0.83
N HIS A 263 -15.59 -14.18 0.38
CA HIS A 263 -16.31 -15.31 0.97
C HIS A 263 -16.61 -16.28 -0.17
N SER A 264 -16.14 -17.52 -0.05
CA SER A 264 -16.28 -18.55 -1.08
C SER A 264 -16.34 -19.93 -0.45
N ASP A 265 -16.51 -20.96 -1.27
CA ASP A 265 -16.58 -22.33 -0.81
C ASP A 265 -15.98 -23.29 -1.86
N SER A 266 -15.65 -24.50 -1.42
CA SER A 266 -15.03 -25.53 -2.24
C SER A 266 -15.79 -25.91 -3.53
N SER A 267 -17.11 -25.71 -3.58
CA SER A 267 -17.91 -26.05 -4.77
C SER A 267 -17.62 -25.16 -5.98
N VAL A 268 -17.01 -23.99 -5.76
CA VAL A 268 -16.52 -23.15 -6.86
C VAL A 268 -15.35 -23.81 -7.59
N PHE A 269 -14.61 -24.67 -6.89
CA PHE A 269 -13.40 -25.33 -7.37
C PHE A 269 -13.60 -26.83 -7.69
N ASN A 270 -14.72 -27.40 -7.24
CA ASN A 270 -15.11 -28.78 -7.49
C ASN A 270 -16.59 -28.83 -7.92
N HIS A 271 -16.88 -29.32 -9.13
CA HIS A 271 -18.23 -29.33 -9.67
C HIS A 271 -19.09 -30.42 -9.00
N SER A 272 -19.91 -30.01 -8.02
CA SER A 272 -20.94 -30.79 -7.32
C SER A 272 -20.50 -31.68 -6.13
N PRO A 273 -19.88 -31.13 -5.07
CA PRO A 273 -19.54 -31.90 -3.88
C PRO A 273 -20.77 -32.10 -2.97
N GLU A 274 -20.86 -33.27 -2.32
CA GLU A 274 -21.91 -33.54 -1.31
C GLU A 274 -21.72 -32.70 -0.04
N ALA A 275 -20.48 -32.34 0.28
CA ALA A 275 -20.10 -31.48 1.39
C ALA A 275 -19.07 -30.44 0.94
N VAL A 276 -19.18 -29.22 1.46
CA VAL A 276 -18.26 -28.12 1.15
C VAL A 276 -17.37 -27.75 2.33
N THR A 277 -16.28 -27.05 2.04
CA THR A 277 -15.54 -26.22 3.00
C THR A 277 -15.62 -24.76 2.58
N SER A 278 -15.94 -23.88 3.53
CA SER A 278 -16.02 -22.45 3.33
C SER A 278 -14.70 -21.74 3.63
N TYR A 279 -14.48 -20.63 2.91
CA TYR A 279 -13.25 -19.87 2.95
C TYR A 279 -13.55 -18.38 3.03
N PHE A 280 -12.79 -17.68 3.86
CA PHE A 280 -12.81 -16.23 3.94
C PHE A 280 -11.41 -15.65 3.73
N LEU A 281 -11.35 -14.51 3.03
CA LEU A 281 -10.22 -13.59 3.11
C LEU A 281 -10.69 -12.35 3.86
N ILE A 282 -10.22 -12.21 5.09
CA ILE A 282 -10.53 -11.06 5.94
C ILE A 282 -9.23 -10.33 6.21
N THR A 283 -9.25 -9.03 6.05
CA THR A 283 -8.13 -8.17 6.41
C THR A 283 -8.56 -7.21 7.51
N GLY A 284 -7.61 -6.70 8.26
CA GLY A 284 -7.90 -5.71 9.27
C GLY A 284 -6.62 -5.23 9.93
N GLY A 285 -6.79 -4.34 10.91
CA GLY A 285 -5.67 -3.63 11.50
C GLY A 285 -5.07 -2.69 10.46
N LEU A 286 -5.25 -1.40 10.69
CA LEU A 286 -4.38 -0.44 10.04
C LEU A 286 -2.97 -0.68 10.64
N SER A 287 -1.98 -1.10 9.84
CA SER A 287 -0.71 -0.36 9.96
C SER A 287 -1.18 1.08 9.84
N HIS A 288 -0.95 1.94 10.85
CA HIS A 288 -1.45 3.32 10.82
C HIS A 288 -1.48 3.78 9.36
N GLU A 289 -2.67 4.15 8.84
CA GLU A 289 -2.74 4.93 7.59
C GLU A 289 -1.56 5.87 7.71
N PRO A 290 -0.51 5.73 6.87
CA PRO A 290 0.70 6.45 7.15
C PRO A 290 0.27 7.89 7.30
N ASP A 291 0.64 8.53 8.41
CA ASP A 291 0.51 10.00 8.55
C ASP A 291 1.31 10.71 7.42
N THR A 292 1.94 9.94 6.53
CA THR A 292 2.61 10.32 5.32
C THR A 292 1.72 10.04 4.10
N PHE A 293 1.32 11.11 3.43
CA PHE A 293 0.88 11.08 2.04
C PHE A 293 2.03 11.55 1.15
N THR A 294 2.05 11.08 -0.09
CA THR A 294 3.04 11.46 -1.10
C THR A 294 2.44 12.53 -2.00
N LEU A 295 3.14 13.65 -2.12
CA LEU A 295 2.86 14.68 -3.12
C LEU A 295 3.96 14.66 -4.17
N ILE A 296 3.59 14.71 -5.44
CA ILE A 296 4.55 14.92 -6.54
C ILE A 296 4.34 16.29 -7.15
N PHE A 297 5.43 17.04 -7.26
CA PHE A 297 5.46 18.35 -7.90
C PHE A 297 6.26 18.25 -9.20
N GLY A 298 5.56 18.44 -10.32
CA GLY A 298 6.18 18.69 -11.61
C GLY A 298 6.41 20.18 -11.84
N GLY A 299 7.35 20.49 -12.73
CA GLY A 299 7.62 21.86 -13.18
C GLY A 299 6.67 22.30 -14.28
N ASP A 300 7.19 23.08 -15.21
CA ASP A 300 6.42 23.63 -16.31
C ASP A 300 5.98 22.56 -17.31
N VAL A 301 4.68 22.57 -17.60
CA VAL A 301 4.01 21.72 -18.59
C VAL A 301 3.60 22.61 -19.76
N MET A 302 4.50 22.71 -20.72
CA MET A 302 4.33 23.47 -21.95
C MET A 302 3.85 22.54 -23.08
N LEU A 303 2.53 22.43 -23.23
CA LEU A 303 1.88 21.60 -24.26
C LEU A 303 1.74 22.32 -25.62
N GLY A 304 2.32 23.52 -25.73
CA GLY A 304 2.36 24.30 -26.96
C GLY A 304 3.59 23.98 -27.82
N ARG A 305 3.86 24.85 -28.78
CA ARG A 305 5.04 24.81 -29.64
C ARG A 305 5.32 23.41 -30.22
N SER A 306 6.59 22.98 -30.20
CA SER A 306 7.04 21.70 -30.72
C SER A 306 6.43 20.50 -30.00
N VAL A 307 5.91 20.66 -28.78
CA VAL A 307 5.17 19.61 -28.09
C VAL A 307 3.82 19.42 -28.78
N ASN A 308 3.07 20.49 -29.04
CA ASN A 308 1.83 20.44 -29.81
C ASN A 308 2.05 19.87 -31.23
N THR A 309 3.10 20.32 -31.93
CA THR A 309 3.44 19.79 -33.26
C THR A 309 3.68 18.28 -33.23
N ARG A 310 4.37 17.77 -32.20
CA ARG A 310 4.63 16.33 -32.03
C ARG A 310 3.38 15.55 -31.64
N ILE A 311 2.55 16.08 -30.73
CA ILE A 311 1.25 15.50 -30.36
C ILE A 311 0.40 15.28 -31.62
N LEU A 312 0.25 16.32 -32.45
CA LEU A 312 -0.53 16.26 -33.68
C LEU A 312 0.08 15.28 -34.70
N LYS A 313 1.41 15.26 -34.82
CA LYS A 313 2.12 14.31 -35.70
C LYS A 313 1.92 12.86 -35.29
N TYR A 314 1.95 12.55 -33.99
CA TYR A 314 1.76 11.19 -33.48
C TYR A 314 0.29 10.80 -33.35
N ALA A 315 -0.63 11.77 -33.49
CA ALA A 315 -2.06 11.61 -33.23
C ALA A 315 -2.34 11.04 -31.82
N ASP A 316 -1.48 11.38 -30.86
CA ASP A 316 -1.57 10.92 -29.47
C ASP A 316 -1.40 12.10 -28.51
N PHE A 317 -2.50 12.51 -27.92
CA PHE A 317 -2.60 13.64 -27.00
C PHE A 317 -2.07 13.34 -25.60
N SER A 318 -1.76 12.06 -25.30
CA SER A 318 -1.09 11.61 -24.08
C SER A 318 0.42 11.47 -24.23
N TRP A 319 0.93 11.52 -25.48
CA TRP A 319 2.32 11.25 -25.81
C TRP A 319 3.37 11.91 -24.90
N PRO A 320 3.25 13.22 -24.52
CA PRO A 320 4.25 13.86 -23.67
C PRO A 320 4.40 13.22 -22.29
N PHE A 321 3.37 12.51 -21.82
CA PHE A 321 3.28 11.99 -20.45
C PHE A 321 3.59 10.50 -20.34
N GLN A 322 3.64 9.74 -21.44
CA GLN A 322 3.73 8.28 -21.42
C GLN A 322 4.87 7.71 -20.56
N LYS A 323 6.00 8.41 -20.46
CA LYS A 323 7.17 7.95 -19.69
C LYS A 323 7.14 8.36 -18.22
N ILE A 324 6.26 9.28 -17.85
CA ILE A 324 6.21 9.88 -16.51
C ILE A 324 4.84 9.67 -15.83
N SER A 325 3.84 9.17 -16.55
CA SER A 325 2.51 8.89 -16.02
C SER A 325 2.56 7.98 -14.80
N GLY A 326 3.33 6.89 -14.85
CA GLY A 326 3.48 5.98 -13.72
C GLY A 326 4.16 6.61 -12.48
N VAL A 327 4.91 7.71 -12.66
CA VAL A 327 5.47 8.48 -11.55
C VAL A 327 4.41 9.43 -10.99
N LEU A 328 3.79 10.24 -11.84
CA LEU A 328 2.77 11.19 -11.40
C LEU A 328 1.58 10.49 -10.72
N SER A 329 1.13 9.36 -11.28
CA SER A 329 0.00 8.59 -10.74
C SER A 329 0.35 7.73 -9.52
N SER A 330 1.60 7.69 -9.07
CA SER A 330 1.99 6.95 -7.86
C SER A 330 1.81 7.74 -6.57
N ALA A 331 1.48 9.03 -6.66
CA ALA A 331 1.28 9.92 -5.52
C ALA A 331 -0.21 10.04 -5.15
N ASP A 332 -0.48 10.46 -3.91
CA ASP A 332 -1.84 10.75 -3.44
C ASP A 332 -2.39 12.03 -4.07
N LEU A 333 -1.51 12.99 -4.37
CA LEU A 333 -1.79 14.12 -5.24
C LEU A 333 -0.57 14.46 -6.09
N SER A 334 -0.80 14.81 -7.35
CA SER A 334 0.21 15.43 -8.19
C SER A 334 -0.17 16.84 -8.64
N PHE A 335 0.86 17.69 -8.70
CA PHE A 335 0.76 19.11 -8.98
C PHE A 335 1.74 19.48 -10.10
N VAL A 336 1.32 20.27 -11.07
CA VAL A 336 2.22 20.79 -12.14
C VAL A 336 1.96 22.26 -12.43
N ASN A 337 2.90 22.97 -13.07
CA ASN A 337 2.62 24.31 -13.60
C ASN A 337 2.16 24.22 -15.06
N LEU A 338 0.89 24.50 -15.34
CA LEU A 338 0.38 24.50 -16.72
C LEU A 338 0.76 25.82 -17.39
N GLU A 339 1.84 25.77 -18.16
CA GLU A 339 2.46 26.96 -18.74
C GLU A 339 1.82 27.37 -20.08
N ALA A 340 1.15 26.45 -20.77
CA ALA A 340 0.45 26.75 -22.02
C ALA A 340 -1.08 26.78 -21.81
N PRO A 341 -1.77 27.91 -22.11
CA PRO A 341 -3.23 27.94 -22.09
C PRO A 341 -3.81 27.08 -23.23
N PHE A 342 -4.95 26.45 -22.97
CA PHE A 342 -5.74 25.76 -23.98
C PHE A 342 -6.54 26.75 -24.82
N ARG A 343 -6.55 26.57 -26.14
CA ARG A 343 -7.43 27.30 -27.05
C ARG A 343 -7.75 26.46 -28.27
N SER A 344 -9.03 26.40 -28.64
CA SER A 344 -9.44 25.77 -29.90
C SER A 344 -8.82 26.49 -31.10
N GLY A 345 -8.30 25.71 -32.06
CA GLY A 345 -7.70 26.27 -33.28
C GLY A 345 -6.26 26.75 -33.13
N CYS A 346 -5.53 26.32 -32.10
CA CYS A 346 -4.10 26.62 -31.98
C CYS A 346 -3.31 26.17 -33.23
N PRO A 347 -2.61 27.09 -33.94
CA PRO A 347 -1.79 26.71 -35.08
C PRO A 347 -0.55 25.91 -34.63
N PRO A 348 -0.14 24.85 -35.36
CA PRO A 348 1.14 24.19 -35.12
C PRO A 348 2.29 25.16 -35.35
N THR A 349 3.20 25.27 -34.39
CA THR A 349 4.39 26.12 -34.46
C THR A 349 5.50 25.48 -33.65
N ASP A 350 6.76 25.61 -34.08
CA ASP A 350 7.92 25.16 -33.28
C ASP A 350 8.67 26.35 -32.65
N ARG A 351 8.19 27.58 -32.87
CA ARG A 351 8.89 28.84 -32.56
C ARG A 351 7.98 29.82 -31.83
N GLY A 352 8.59 30.85 -31.25
CA GLY A 352 7.89 31.92 -30.54
C GLY A 352 7.64 31.62 -29.07
N MET A 353 7.21 32.65 -28.35
CA MET A 353 6.93 32.62 -26.90
C MET A 353 5.46 32.94 -26.58
N ILE A 354 4.58 32.84 -27.58
CA ILE A 354 3.14 32.93 -27.41
C ILE A 354 2.61 31.51 -27.44
N PHE A 355 2.31 30.96 -26.26
CA PHE A 355 1.93 29.57 -26.10
C PHE A 355 0.43 29.36 -26.34
N CYS A 356 0.11 28.22 -26.95
CA CYS A 356 -1.23 27.80 -27.31
C CYS A 356 -1.22 26.27 -27.36
N ALA A 357 -1.99 25.62 -26.49
CA ALA A 357 -2.12 24.17 -26.45
C ALA A 357 -3.46 23.71 -27.05
N ASP A 358 -3.43 22.63 -27.83
CA ASP A 358 -4.65 22.01 -28.32
C ASP A 358 -5.47 21.45 -27.14
N PRO A 359 -6.76 21.80 -26.99
CA PRO A 359 -7.63 21.33 -25.91
C PRO A 359 -7.61 19.83 -25.66
N ARG A 360 -7.44 19.02 -26.70
CA ARG A 360 -7.40 17.55 -26.58
C ARG A 360 -6.20 17.05 -25.76
N SER A 361 -5.15 17.87 -25.63
CA SER A 361 -3.96 17.56 -24.83
C SER A 361 -4.23 17.46 -23.33
N VAL A 362 -5.42 17.89 -22.86
CA VAL A 362 -5.89 17.61 -21.50
C VAL A 362 -5.94 16.10 -21.21
N ALA A 363 -6.13 15.27 -22.24
CA ALA A 363 -6.07 13.81 -22.11
C ALA A 363 -4.75 13.32 -21.53
N GLY A 364 -3.63 13.99 -21.87
CA GLY A 364 -2.33 13.71 -21.27
C GLY A 364 -2.30 13.96 -19.77
N LEU A 365 -2.80 15.11 -19.32
CA LEU A 365 -2.91 15.44 -17.90
C LEU A 365 -3.73 14.39 -17.13
N ILE A 366 -4.92 14.05 -17.65
CA ILE A 366 -5.82 13.04 -17.06
C ILE A 366 -5.12 11.67 -16.98
N SER A 367 -4.59 11.19 -18.11
CA SER A 367 -3.96 9.86 -18.18
C SER A 367 -2.69 9.73 -17.33
N SER A 368 -2.07 10.87 -16.99
CA SER A 368 -0.87 10.91 -16.16
C SER A 368 -1.17 11.03 -14.66
N GLY A 369 -2.43 11.22 -14.26
CA GLY A 369 -2.80 11.40 -12.86
C GLY A 369 -2.51 12.81 -12.32
N VAL A 370 -2.57 13.85 -13.16
CA VAL A 370 -2.47 15.25 -12.71
C VAL A 370 -3.75 15.68 -12.00
N ASP A 371 -3.64 16.06 -10.72
CA ASP A 371 -4.79 16.49 -9.92
C ASP A 371 -4.94 18.00 -9.86
N ILE A 372 -3.81 18.72 -9.79
CA ILE A 372 -3.78 20.17 -9.57
C ILE A 372 -2.82 20.83 -10.56
N VAL A 373 -3.24 21.95 -11.15
CA VAL A 373 -2.37 22.80 -11.97
C VAL A 373 -2.22 24.20 -11.38
N SER A 374 -1.00 24.72 -11.40
CA SER A 374 -0.76 26.16 -11.29
C SER A 374 -1.05 26.83 -12.63
N LEU A 375 -1.83 27.91 -12.58
CA LEU A 375 -2.00 28.87 -13.66
C LEU A 375 -1.18 30.15 -13.42
N ALA A 376 -0.45 30.25 -12.31
CA ALA A 376 0.34 31.43 -11.97
C ALA A 376 1.70 31.39 -12.67
N ASN A 377 1.70 31.72 -13.96
CA ASN A 377 2.90 31.90 -14.78
C ASN A 377 2.68 33.05 -15.78
N ASN A 378 3.75 33.44 -16.46
CA ASN A 378 3.76 34.53 -17.44
C ASN A 378 3.08 34.18 -18.77
N HIS A 379 2.81 32.91 -19.05
CA HIS A 379 2.30 32.44 -20.33
C HIS A 379 0.80 32.15 -20.35
N ILE A 380 0.15 31.98 -19.20
CA ILE A 380 -1.29 31.67 -19.13
C ILE A 380 -2.16 32.72 -19.86
N GLY A 381 -1.70 33.97 -19.92
CA GLY A 381 -2.39 35.07 -20.59
C GLY A 381 -2.17 35.17 -22.10
N ASN A 382 -1.38 34.28 -22.70
CA ASN A 382 -0.96 34.39 -24.12
C ASN A 382 -2.11 34.33 -25.13
N GLN A 383 -3.24 33.72 -24.76
CA GLN A 383 -4.45 33.63 -25.57
C GLN A 383 -5.57 34.57 -25.06
N GLY A 384 -5.19 35.57 -24.27
CA GLY A 384 -6.12 36.53 -23.67
C GLY A 384 -7.13 35.90 -22.72
N LEU A 385 -8.19 36.66 -22.43
CA LEU A 385 -9.25 36.23 -21.50
C LEU A 385 -10.02 35.00 -22.02
N GLU A 386 -10.19 34.90 -23.34
CA GLU A 386 -10.87 33.75 -23.96
C GLU A 386 -10.11 32.45 -23.72
N GLY A 387 -8.80 32.43 -23.96
CA GLY A 387 -7.99 31.23 -23.70
C GLY A 387 -7.92 30.86 -22.23
N LEU A 388 -7.84 31.84 -21.32
CA LEU A 388 -7.93 31.56 -19.88
C LEU A 388 -9.29 30.95 -19.50
N THR A 389 -10.38 31.48 -20.04
CA THR A 389 -11.74 30.98 -19.79
C THR A 389 -11.91 29.55 -20.31
N GLU A 390 -11.47 29.29 -21.54
CA GLU A 390 -11.51 27.94 -22.13
C GLU A 390 -10.64 26.96 -21.36
N THR A 391 -9.45 27.39 -20.93
CA THR A 391 -8.55 26.57 -20.08
C THR A 391 -9.24 26.14 -18.79
N LEU A 392 -9.89 27.08 -18.09
CA LEU A 392 -10.60 26.79 -16.84
C LEU A 392 -11.78 25.82 -17.05
N ASP A 393 -12.55 26.01 -18.12
CA ASP A 393 -13.67 25.12 -18.48
C ASP A 393 -13.19 23.70 -18.78
N ILE A 394 -12.11 23.55 -19.55
CA ILE A 394 -11.49 22.25 -19.87
C ILE A 394 -11.00 21.55 -18.60
N LEU A 395 -10.25 22.25 -17.75
CA LEU A 395 -9.73 21.69 -16.50
C LEU A 395 -10.87 21.27 -15.56
N SER A 396 -11.90 22.10 -15.43
CA SER A 396 -13.08 21.78 -14.62
C SER A 396 -13.80 20.54 -15.14
N LYS A 397 -13.99 20.40 -16.45
CA LYS A 397 -14.62 19.22 -17.07
C LYS A 397 -13.76 17.96 -16.94
N ALA A 398 -12.44 18.13 -16.89
CA ALA A 398 -11.49 17.04 -16.68
C ALA A 398 -11.34 16.62 -15.21
N GLY A 399 -11.97 17.32 -14.27
CA GLY A 399 -11.80 17.07 -12.83
C GLY A 399 -10.45 17.54 -12.27
N ILE A 400 -9.70 18.34 -13.03
CA ILE A 400 -8.38 18.86 -12.64
C ILE A 400 -8.57 20.22 -11.96
N ALA A 401 -8.10 20.36 -10.73
CA ALA A 401 -8.21 21.61 -9.99
C ALA A 401 -7.15 22.62 -10.45
N SER A 402 -7.43 23.92 -10.32
CA SER A 402 -6.47 24.98 -10.65
C SER A 402 -6.26 25.97 -9.51
N VAL A 403 -5.03 26.50 -9.41
CA VAL A 403 -4.63 27.53 -8.43
C VAL A 403 -3.88 28.68 -9.09
N GLY A 404 -3.60 29.73 -8.32
CA GLY A 404 -2.85 30.89 -8.80
C GLY A 404 -3.70 32.09 -9.21
N ARG A 405 -4.96 32.13 -8.77
CA ARG A 405 -5.93 33.20 -9.08
C ARG A 405 -6.47 33.94 -7.84
N GLY A 406 -5.72 33.93 -6.74
CA GLY A 406 -6.01 34.68 -5.51
C GLY A 406 -6.69 33.89 -4.40
N THR A 407 -7.40 32.81 -4.75
CA THR A 407 -8.06 31.92 -3.77
C THR A 407 -7.26 30.62 -3.61
N PRO A 408 -6.95 30.18 -2.37
CA PRO A 408 -6.32 28.89 -2.14
C PRO A 408 -7.26 27.74 -2.51
N LEU A 409 -6.69 26.68 -3.07
CA LEU A 409 -7.39 25.40 -3.19
C LEU A 409 -7.14 24.58 -1.92
N VAL A 410 -8.20 24.18 -1.21
CA VAL A 410 -8.08 23.27 -0.07
C VAL A 410 -8.44 21.84 -0.50
N ARG A 411 -7.59 20.88 -0.13
CA ARG A 411 -7.80 19.44 -0.30
C ARG A 411 -7.55 18.72 1.01
N VAL A 412 -8.32 17.68 1.29
CA VAL A 412 -8.08 16.81 2.44
C VAL A 412 -7.45 15.52 1.94
N VAL A 413 -6.25 15.20 2.40
CA VAL A 413 -5.53 13.96 2.10
C VAL A 413 -5.15 13.31 3.42
N ASN A 414 -5.52 12.05 3.63
CA ASN A 414 -5.30 11.33 4.89
C ASN A 414 -5.64 12.19 6.14
N LYS A 415 -6.83 12.80 6.13
CA LYS A 415 -7.34 13.69 7.20
C LYS A 415 -6.57 15.02 7.40
N THR A 416 -5.51 15.26 6.63
CA THR A 416 -4.74 16.51 6.65
C THR A 416 -5.28 17.50 5.62
N LYS A 417 -5.57 18.73 6.03
CA LYS A 417 -5.98 19.81 5.12
C LYS A 417 -4.77 20.49 4.51
N LEU A 418 -4.67 20.42 3.19
CA LEU A 418 -3.63 21.05 2.39
C LEU A 418 -4.21 22.25 1.65
N ALA A 419 -3.60 23.42 1.78
CA ALA A 419 -3.93 24.59 0.97
C ALA A 419 -2.85 24.83 -0.08
N PHE A 420 -3.25 24.86 -1.35
CA PHE A 420 -2.37 25.11 -2.49
C PHE A 420 -2.52 26.55 -2.99
N LEU A 421 -1.38 27.22 -3.11
CA LEU A 421 -1.22 28.58 -3.62
C LEU A 421 -0.18 28.57 -4.74
N ALA A 422 -0.29 29.50 -5.68
CA ALA A 422 0.73 29.67 -6.71
C ALA A 422 0.93 31.14 -7.07
N PHE A 423 2.17 31.50 -7.40
CA PHE A 423 2.57 32.88 -7.70
C PHE A 423 3.49 32.96 -8.92
N ASN A 424 3.27 33.99 -9.75
CA ASN A 424 4.15 34.33 -10.85
C ASN A 424 5.14 35.44 -10.45
N ASP A 425 6.45 35.19 -10.58
CA ASP A 425 7.53 36.18 -10.43
C ASP A 425 8.13 36.63 -11.78
N ILE A 426 7.77 35.96 -12.88
CA ILE A 426 8.28 36.27 -14.21
C ILE A 426 7.46 37.40 -14.85
N PRO A 427 8.12 38.42 -15.45
CA PRO A 427 7.44 39.52 -16.15
C PRO A 427 6.46 39.03 -17.23
N GLN A 428 5.46 39.87 -17.55
CA GLN A 428 4.21 39.57 -18.28
C GLN A 428 3.06 39.11 -17.36
N PHE A 429 2.67 40.01 -16.45
CA PHE A 429 1.53 39.77 -15.56
C PHE A 429 0.21 39.86 -16.32
N PHE A 430 -0.72 38.96 -15.98
CA PHE A 430 -2.07 38.94 -16.52
C PHE A 430 -3.09 39.22 -15.41
N PRO A 431 -4.13 40.05 -15.65
CA PRO A 431 -5.14 40.36 -14.64
C PRO A 431 -5.80 39.10 -14.06
N GLY A 432 -5.93 39.06 -12.73
CA GLY A 432 -6.52 37.93 -12.01
C GLY A 432 -5.58 36.74 -11.79
N ILE A 433 -4.32 36.83 -12.21
CA ILE A 433 -3.26 35.87 -11.87
C ILE A 433 -2.45 36.41 -10.68
N SER A 434 -2.19 35.55 -9.70
CA SER A 434 -1.45 35.90 -8.49
C SER A 434 0.01 36.17 -8.80
N THR A 435 0.48 37.36 -8.42
CA THR A 435 1.88 37.77 -8.55
C THR A 435 2.65 37.52 -7.26
N SER A 436 3.96 37.40 -7.36
CA SER A 436 4.90 37.25 -6.24
C SER A 436 5.12 38.54 -5.43
N SER A 437 4.19 39.52 -5.48
CA SER A 437 4.30 40.72 -4.65
C SER A 437 4.25 40.34 -3.18
N ARG A 438 4.99 41.07 -2.33
CA ARG A 438 5.05 40.79 -0.89
C ARG A 438 3.66 40.76 -0.26
N GLU A 439 2.82 41.72 -0.64
CA GLU A 439 1.45 41.84 -0.16
C GLU A 439 0.59 40.63 -0.55
N ASN A 440 0.68 40.18 -1.81
CA ASN A 440 -0.08 39.03 -2.29
C ASN A 440 0.32 37.74 -1.57
N ILE A 441 1.62 37.50 -1.42
CA ILE A 441 2.13 36.31 -0.74
C ILE A 441 1.68 36.30 0.72
N VAL A 442 1.94 37.39 1.45
CA VAL A 442 1.60 37.47 2.88
C VAL A 442 0.10 37.31 3.09
N THR A 443 -0.73 37.99 2.28
CA THR A 443 -2.19 37.95 2.42
C THR A 443 -2.74 36.55 2.15
N GLN A 444 -2.35 35.93 1.02
CA GLN A 444 -2.88 34.63 0.63
C GLN A 444 -2.38 33.51 1.54
N VAL A 445 -1.09 33.51 1.91
CA VAL A 445 -0.52 32.51 2.81
C VAL A 445 -1.11 32.64 4.22
N SER A 446 -1.22 33.86 4.76
CA SER A 446 -1.81 34.06 6.08
C SER A 446 -3.30 33.71 6.12
N GLY A 447 -4.02 33.93 5.02
CA GLY A 447 -5.40 33.45 4.85
C GLY A 447 -5.46 31.94 4.86
N ALA A 448 -4.66 31.27 4.03
CA ALA A 448 -4.63 29.81 3.92
C ALA A 448 -4.25 29.10 5.24
N LYS A 449 -3.36 29.69 6.04
CA LYS A 449 -2.96 29.17 7.37
C LYS A 449 -4.12 29.09 8.38
N LYS A 450 -5.25 29.74 8.13
CA LYS A 450 -6.44 29.66 9.01
C LYS A 450 -7.27 28.40 8.79
N ASP A 451 -7.25 27.87 7.57
CA ASP A 451 -8.18 26.84 7.12
C ASP A 451 -7.50 25.52 6.75
N ALA A 452 -6.16 25.46 6.80
CA ALA A 452 -5.35 24.30 6.43
C ALA A 452 -4.22 24.01 7.43
N ASP A 453 -3.89 22.72 7.55
CA ASP A 453 -2.80 22.23 8.40
C ASP A 453 -1.43 22.47 7.74
N ILE A 454 -1.38 22.37 6.41
CA ILE A 454 -0.17 22.63 5.60
C ILE A 454 -0.54 23.58 4.46
N VAL A 455 0.28 24.61 4.26
CA VAL A 455 0.20 25.52 3.11
C VAL A 455 1.35 25.23 2.15
N ILE A 456 1.03 25.01 0.89
CA ILE A 456 1.94 24.70 -0.19
C ILE A 456 1.91 25.89 -1.16
N ALA A 457 3.04 26.57 -1.29
CA ALA A 457 3.20 27.72 -2.20
C ALA A 457 4.12 27.33 -3.37
N SER A 458 3.56 27.30 -4.58
CA SER A 458 4.31 27.11 -5.82
C SER A 458 4.69 28.45 -6.43
N PHE A 459 5.88 28.54 -7.03
CA PHE A 459 6.33 29.76 -7.68
C PHE A 459 6.84 29.46 -9.08
N HIS A 460 6.32 30.18 -10.06
CA HIS A 460 6.92 30.26 -11.39
C HIS A 460 7.90 31.45 -11.36
N TRP A 461 9.19 31.14 -11.27
CA TRP A 461 10.26 32.08 -10.92
C TRP A 461 11.63 31.62 -11.42
N GLY A 462 12.64 32.44 -11.16
CA GLY A 462 14.04 32.08 -11.35
C GLY A 462 14.65 32.67 -12.61
N ASP A 463 15.97 32.67 -12.63
CA ASP A 463 16.75 33.04 -13.80
C ASP A 463 17.01 31.76 -14.61
N GLU A 464 16.78 31.82 -15.92
CA GLU A 464 17.06 30.67 -16.79
C GLU A 464 18.50 30.18 -16.59
N TYR A 465 18.66 28.86 -16.54
CA TYR A 465 19.96 28.17 -16.37
C TYR A 465 20.69 28.44 -15.05
N ARG A 466 20.00 29.00 -14.04
CA ARG A 466 20.53 29.13 -12.67
C ARG A 466 19.72 28.30 -11.67
N PHE A 467 20.42 27.57 -10.82
CA PHE A 467 19.78 26.75 -9.78
C PHE A 467 19.14 27.57 -8.65
N ARG A 468 19.68 28.75 -8.33
CA ARG A 468 19.24 29.56 -7.18
C ARG A 468 19.57 31.04 -7.41
N SER A 469 18.66 31.93 -7.02
CA SER A 469 18.88 33.37 -6.94
C SER A 469 18.45 33.93 -5.58
N SER A 470 19.00 35.09 -5.18
CA SER A 470 18.62 35.75 -3.93
C SER A 470 17.12 36.08 -3.87
N ARG A 471 16.51 36.35 -5.03
CA ARG A 471 15.08 36.60 -5.17
C ARG A 471 14.25 35.37 -4.83
N GLN A 472 14.64 34.19 -5.32
CA GLN A 472 13.95 32.93 -5.00
C GLN A 472 14.03 32.62 -3.49
N GLU A 473 15.16 32.87 -2.85
CA GLU A 473 15.30 32.70 -1.40
C GLU A 473 14.43 33.64 -0.59
N GLU A 474 14.36 34.90 -0.99
CA GLU A 474 13.54 35.92 -0.35
C GLU A 474 12.07 35.50 -0.38
N LEU A 475 11.56 35.13 -1.56
CA LEU A 475 10.18 34.72 -1.76
C LEU A 475 9.85 33.42 -1.02
N ALA A 476 10.76 32.44 -1.03
CA ALA A 476 10.60 31.19 -0.29
C ALA A 476 10.56 31.38 1.23
N ARG A 477 11.26 32.38 1.78
CA ARG A 477 11.20 32.71 3.22
C ARG A 477 9.95 33.49 3.60
N LEU A 478 9.35 34.19 2.64
CA LEU A 478 8.18 35.02 2.86
C LEU A 478 6.89 34.19 2.95
N ALA A 479 6.79 33.10 2.18
CA ALA A 479 5.73 32.10 2.28
C ALA A 479 5.93 31.19 3.51
#